data_AF-A0A2W4JD27-F1
#
_entry.id   AF-A0A2W4JD27-F1
#
_cell.length_a   1.000
_cell.length_b   1.000
_cell.length_c   1.000
_cell.angle_alpha   90.00
_cell.angle_beta   90.00
_cell.angle_gamma   90.00
#
_symmetry.space_group_name_H-M   'P 1'
#
loop_
_entity.id
_entity.type
_entity.pdbx_description
1 polymer ?
#
loop_
_entity_poly.entity_id
_entity_poly.type
_entity_poly.pdbx_seq_one_letter_code
_entity_poly.pdbx_strand_id
1 'polypeptide(L)'
;MWLSELADALTSAVRGEVDFSARRRAEYSSDASNYRKVPLGVVFPRDADDVAAAVQVCAEHDVPITTRGGGTSIAGNAIGSGVVLDLSRHMNRIISVDPHARTARVEAGVVPGALNAVLAEYGLRFGPDPSTHARCTIGGMIGNDACGSHSVAWGRTSDNVLELDVLCYDGTRMTLGPMSQSELDAVISRGGRPGRIHAALRGLAEEHQAVLRSELGRFSRQVSGYARHPLFPEKGGNGAGDPAAREAPWVRWRPR
;
A
#
# COMPACT_ATOMS: atom_id res chain seq x y z
N MET A 1 -1.35 14.82 30.15
CA MET A 1 -1.23 16.16 29.55
C MET A 1 -0.99 16.01 28.06
N TRP A 2 0.17 15.51 27.64
CA TRP A 2 0.51 15.34 26.20
C TRP A 2 -0.45 14.47 25.35
N LEU A 3 -1.05 13.41 25.92
CA LEU A 3 -2.02 12.58 25.17
C LEU A 3 -3.32 13.32 24.85
N SER A 4 -3.75 14.24 25.72
CA SER A 4 -4.92 15.09 25.46
C SER A 4 -4.62 16.08 24.34
N GLU A 5 -3.44 16.72 24.42
CA GLU A 5 -2.97 17.66 23.39
C GLU A 5 -2.90 17.01 22.00
N LEU A 6 -2.36 15.78 21.91
CA LEU A 6 -2.34 15.01 20.67
C LEU A 6 -3.76 14.73 20.14
N ALA A 7 -4.68 14.31 21.02
CA ALA A 7 -6.06 14.02 20.64
C ALA A 7 -6.78 15.28 20.14
N ASP A 8 -6.60 16.41 20.82
CA ASP A 8 -7.19 17.70 20.46
C ASP A 8 -6.61 18.23 19.15
N ALA A 9 -5.29 18.11 18.95
CA ALA A 9 -4.61 18.50 17.71
C ALA A 9 -5.11 17.67 16.52
N LEU A 10 -5.20 16.35 16.66
CA LEU A 10 -5.73 15.48 15.61
C LEU A 10 -7.19 15.80 15.30
N THR A 11 -8.03 15.96 16.33
CA THR A 11 -9.46 16.29 16.19
C THR A 11 -9.66 17.62 15.47
N SER A 12 -8.77 18.60 15.70
CA SER A 12 -8.82 19.90 15.04
C SER A 12 -8.32 19.87 13.60
N ALA A 13 -7.36 19.00 13.29
CA ALA A 13 -6.68 18.95 12.00
C ALA A 13 -7.39 18.09 10.93
N VAL A 14 -8.16 17.08 11.34
CA VAL A 14 -8.81 16.13 10.41
C VAL A 14 -10.33 16.31 10.39
N ARG A 15 -10.97 16.09 9.24
CA ARG A 15 -12.44 16.06 9.12
C ARG A 15 -13.04 14.71 9.49
N GLY A 16 -12.22 13.66 9.52
CA GLY A 16 -12.55 12.32 9.97
C GLY A 16 -12.81 12.20 11.47
N GLU A 17 -13.23 11.02 11.91
CA GLU A 17 -13.40 10.71 13.33
C GLU A 17 -12.03 10.47 13.98
N VAL A 18 -11.84 11.00 15.18
CA VAL A 18 -10.68 10.77 16.05
C VAL A 18 -11.18 10.19 17.36
N ASP A 19 -10.73 9.00 17.73
CA ASP A 19 -11.26 8.27 18.88
C ASP A 19 -10.12 7.65 19.72
N PHE A 20 -9.93 8.24 20.91
CA PHE A 20 -8.95 7.83 21.92
C PHE A 20 -9.59 7.04 23.07
N SER A 21 -10.87 6.65 22.94
CA SER A 21 -11.59 5.92 23.98
C SER A 21 -10.96 4.55 24.24
N ALA A 22 -11.10 4.06 25.48
CA ALA A 22 -10.63 2.73 25.86
C ALA A 22 -11.24 1.62 24.98
N ARG A 23 -12.53 1.77 24.61
CA ARG A 23 -13.22 0.86 23.69
C ARG A 23 -12.51 0.79 22.35
N ARG A 24 -12.27 1.94 21.71
CA ARG A 24 -11.68 1.96 20.38
C ARG A 24 -10.24 1.45 20.38
N ARG A 25 -9.47 1.85 21.37
CA ARG A 25 -8.10 1.36 21.53
C ARG A 25 -8.06 -0.17 21.74
N ALA A 26 -9.05 -0.73 22.44
CA ALA A 26 -9.16 -2.19 22.57
C ALA A 26 -9.50 -2.88 21.25
N GLU A 27 -10.46 -2.36 20.47
CA GLU A 27 -10.85 -2.88 19.15
C GLU A 27 -9.68 -2.91 18.15
N TYR A 28 -8.80 -1.93 18.22
CA TYR A 28 -7.64 -1.78 17.34
C TYR A 28 -6.34 -2.32 17.94
N SER A 29 -6.41 -3.02 19.09
CA SER A 29 -5.23 -3.56 19.75
C SER A 29 -4.71 -4.87 19.15
N SER A 30 -5.52 -5.53 18.30
CA SER A 30 -5.17 -6.79 17.64
C SER A 30 -5.51 -6.77 16.15
N ASP A 31 -4.80 -7.59 15.39
CA ASP A 31 -5.18 -8.05 14.05
C ASP A 31 -5.46 -9.57 14.10
N ALA A 32 -5.37 -10.28 12.98
CA ALA A 32 -5.57 -11.73 12.94
C ALA A 32 -4.32 -12.52 13.39
N SER A 33 -3.28 -11.85 13.92
CA SER A 33 -2.11 -12.48 14.51
C SER A 33 -2.31 -12.79 16.01
N ASN A 34 -1.30 -13.41 16.62
CA ASN A 34 -1.25 -13.64 18.06
C ASN A 34 -0.72 -12.42 18.85
N TYR A 35 -0.42 -11.31 18.17
CA TYR A 35 0.13 -10.12 18.81
C TYR A 35 -0.95 -9.17 19.30
N ARG A 36 -0.64 -8.43 20.37
CA ARG A 36 -1.47 -7.35 20.88
C ARG A 36 -0.62 -6.12 21.15
N LYS A 37 -1.03 -4.98 20.62
CA LYS A 37 -0.42 -3.67 20.88
C LYS A 37 -1.52 -2.63 20.93
N VAL A 38 -1.74 -2.05 22.11
CA VAL A 38 -2.79 -1.04 22.31
C VAL A 38 -2.29 0.30 21.72
N PRO A 39 -3.00 0.88 20.75
CA PRO A 39 -2.64 2.20 20.21
C PRO A 39 -2.96 3.33 21.21
N LEU A 40 -2.39 4.51 20.96
CA LEU A 40 -2.75 5.75 21.66
C LEU A 40 -4.18 6.17 21.30
N GLY A 41 -4.52 6.10 20.02
CA GLY A 41 -5.82 6.47 19.47
C GLY A 41 -5.97 6.00 18.02
N VAL A 42 -7.17 6.16 17.49
CA VAL A 42 -7.50 5.76 16.12
C VAL A 42 -8.10 6.95 15.38
N VAL A 43 -7.65 7.17 14.16
CA VAL A 43 -8.19 8.17 13.23
C VAL A 43 -8.84 7.45 12.07
N PHE A 44 -9.98 7.98 11.61
CA PHE A 44 -10.73 7.51 10.44
C PHE A 44 -10.73 8.60 9.36
N PRO A 45 -9.63 8.74 8.59
CA PRO A 45 -9.50 9.80 7.60
C PRO A 45 -10.59 9.69 6.53
N ARG A 46 -11.14 10.82 6.07
CA ARG A 46 -12.11 10.84 4.96
C ARG A 46 -11.46 10.74 3.59
N ASP A 47 -10.26 11.26 3.45
CA ASP A 47 -9.50 11.30 2.20
C ASP A 47 -8.00 11.51 2.46
N ALA A 48 -7.22 11.68 1.40
CA ALA A 48 -5.77 11.87 1.45
C ALA A 48 -5.33 13.16 2.19
N ASP A 49 -6.17 14.19 2.24
CA ASP A 49 -5.85 15.43 2.97
C ASP A 49 -5.99 15.24 4.47
N ASP A 50 -6.99 14.48 4.93
CA ASP A 50 -7.09 14.06 6.32
C ASP A 50 -5.90 13.16 6.72
N VAL A 51 -5.46 12.25 5.83
CA VAL A 51 -4.26 11.43 6.08
C VAL A 51 -3.03 12.32 6.23
N ALA A 52 -2.85 13.32 5.36
CA ALA A 52 -1.73 14.24 5.44
C ALA A 52 -1.74 15.08 6.72
N ALA A 53 -2.90 15.59 7.12
CA ALA A 53 -3.06 16.33 8.37
C ALA A 53 -2.74 15.45 9.59
N ALA A 54 -3.23 14.20 9.62
CA ALA A 54 -2.92 13.27 10.70
C ALA A 54 -1.42 12.94 10.78
N VAL A 55 -0.78 12.73 9.62
CA VAL A 55 0.67 12.47 9.54
C VAL A 55 1.46 13.66 10.06
N GLN A 56 1.09 14.88 9.66
CA GLN A 56 1.75 16.10 10.13
C GLN A 56 1.66 16.24 11.66
N VAL A 57 0.46 16.12 12.23
CA VAL A 57 0.27 16.22 13.70
C VAL A 57 1.08 15.14 14.42
N CYS A 58 1.04 13.89 13.94
CA CYS A 58 1.83 12.82 14.55
C CYS A 58 3.34 13.08 14.45
N ALA A 59 3.82 13.63 13.33
CA ALA A 59 5.23 14.00 13.16
C ALA A 59 5.66 15.12 14.10
N GLU A 60 4.84 16.16 14.28
CA GLU A 60 5.09 17.26 15.22
C GLU A 60 5.16 16.80 16.68
N HIS A 61 4.40 15.76 17.03
CA HIS A 61 4.37 15.16 18.36
C HIS A 61 5.33 13.97 18.55
N ASP A 62 6.13 13.61 17.54
CA ASP A 62 7.00 12.41 17.53
C ASP A 62 6.26 11.10 17.85
N VAL A 63 5.06 10.93 17.27
CA VAL A 63 4.20 9.76 17.49
C VAL A 63 4.19 8.87 16.26
N PRO A 64 4.51 7.57 16.39
CA PRO A 64 4.50 6.65 15.26
C PRO A 64 3.08 6.41 14.74
N ILE A 65 2.99 6.10 13.46
CA ILE A 65 1.73 5.83 12.77
C ILE A 65 1.69 4.37 12.30
N THR A 66 0.52 3.76 12.36
CA THR A 66 0.24 2.49 11.70
C THR A 66 -1.00 2.62 10.83
N THR A 67 -0.88 2.34 9.54
CA THR A 67 -2.05 2.27 8.66
C THR A 67 -2.74 0.92 8.82
N ARG A 68 -4.07 0.94 8.76
CA ARG A 68 -4.89 -0.27 8.89
C ARG A 68 -5.99 -0.26 7.83
N GLY A 69 -6.13 -1.40 7.16
CA GLY A 69 -7.29 -1.74 6.34
C GLY A 69 -8.24 -2.65 7.11
N GLY A 70 -8.51 -3.84 6.58
CA GLY A 70 -9.39 -4.82 7.21
C GLY A 70 -8.85 -5.49 8.50
N GLY A 71 -7.62 -5.19 8.93
CA GLY A 71 -7.04 -5.79 10.14
C GLY A 71 -6.81 -7.30 10.06
N THR A 72 -6.69 -7.85 8.85
CA THR A 72 -6.65 -9.31 8.60
C THR A 72 -5.24 -9.89 8.55
N SER A 73 -4.22 -9.13 8.93
CA SER A 73 -2.85 -9.64 8.93
C SER A 73 -2.63 -10.65 10.04
N ILE A 74 -1.76 -11.63 9.77
CA ILE A 74 -1.31 -12.65 10.73
C ILE A 74 0.10 -12.37 11.27
N ALA A 75 0.69 -11.22 10.92
CA ALA A 75 2.07 -10.86 11.27
C ALA A 75 2.19 -9.64 12.21
N GLY A 76 1.08 -9.05 12.66
CA GLY A 76 1.10 -7.91 13.59
C GLY A 76 1.39 -6.55 12.93
N ASN A 77 1.41 -6.46 11.59
CA ASN A 77 1.69 -5.20 10.88
C ASN A 77 0.48 -4.27 10.75
N ALA A 78 -0.72 -4.70 11.17
CA ALA A 78 -1.93 -3.86 11.19
C ALA A 78 -2.23 -3.28 12.58
N ILE A 79 -1.27 -3.36 13.51
CA ILE A 79 -1.34 -2.84 14.89
C ILE A 79 -0.05 -2.10 15.27
N GLY A 80 -0.15 -1.13 16.17
CA GLY A 80 0.99 -0.32 16.61
C GLY A 80 0.73 0.41 17.91
N SER A 81 1.80 0.90 18.56
CA SER A 81 1.69 1.64 19.83
C SER A 81 1.28 3.09 19.70
N GLY A 82 1.38 3.69 18.51
CA GLY A 82 1.07 5.09 18.27
C GLY A 82 -0.37 5.28 17.80
N VAL A 83 -0.56 6.11 16.79
CA VAL A 83 -1.88 6.36 16.20
C VAL A 83 -2.14 5.39 15.06
N VAL A 84 -3.32 4.77 15.05
CA VAL A 84 -3.76 3.92 13.92
C VAL A 84 -4.60 4.75 12.97
N LEU A 85 -4.26 4.75 11.67
CA LEU A 85 -5.08 5.33 10.61
C LEU A 85 -5.88 4.22 9.93
N ASP A 86 -7.19 4.16 10.16
CA ASP A 86 -8.07 3.21 9.48
C ASP A 86 -8.56 3.81 8.15
N LEU A 87 -8.03 3.28 7.05
CA LEU A 87 -8.34 3.72 5.70
C LEU A 87 -9.56 2.99 5.12
N SER A 88 -10.07 1.94 5.78
CA SER A 88 -11.14 1.10 5.25
C SER A 88 -12.54 1.71 5.38
N ARG A 89 -12.73 2.60 6.36
CA ARG A 89 -14.05 3.16 6.68
C ARG A 89 -14.57 4.14 5.63
N HIS A 90 -13.72 5.07 5.19
CA HIS A 90 -14.13 6.18 4.31
C HIS A 90 -13.36 6.24 2.99
N MET A 91 -12.12 5.74 2.94
CA MET A 91 -11.30 5.73 1.73
C MET A 91 -11.47 4.42 0.96
N ASN A 92 -12.71 4.05 0.63
CA ASN A 92 -13.08 2.76 0.03
C ASN A 92 -13.83 2.89 -1.31
N ARG A 93 -13.56 3.96 -2.07
CA ARG A 93 -14.19 4.21 -3.36
C ARG A 93 -13.40 3.58 -4.52
N ILE A 94 -14.15 3.02 -5.46
CA ILE A 94 -13.67 2.74 -6.82
C ILE A 94 -13.84 4.04 -7.61
N ILE A 95 -12.74 4.70 -7.94
CA ILE A 95 -12.73 6.04 -8.55
C ILE A 95 -13.06 5.96 -10.05
N SER A 96 -12.45 5.00 -10.76
CA SER A 96 -12.72 4.78 -12.18
C SER A 96 -12.34 3.36 -12.61
N VAL A 97 -13.03 2.85 -13.62
CA VAL A 97 -12.70 1.60 -14.32
C VAL A 97 -12.63 1.92 -15.82
N ASP A 98 -11.54 1.52 -16.46
CA ASP A 98 -11.37 1.56 -17.91
C ASP A 98 -11.29 0.11 -18.43
N PRO A 99 -12.39 -0.41 -19.01
CA PRO A 99 -12.41 -1.77 -19.52
C PRO A 99 -11.51 -2.00 -20.73
N HIS A 100 -11.27 -0.97 -21.55
CA HIS A 100 -10.48 -1.08 -22.77
C HIS A 100 -8.99 -1.15 -22.45
N ALA A 101 -8.51 -0.23 -21.61
CA ALA A 101 -7.13 -0.26 -21.12
C ALA A 101 -6.92 -1.39 -20.12
N ARG A 102 -8.01 -1.98 -19.61
CA ARG A 102 -8.03 -2.87 -18.45
C ARG A 102 -7.25 -2.20 -17.33
N THR A 103 -7.72 -1.06 -16.88
CA THR A 103 -7.15 -0.36 -15.72
C THR A 103 -8.25 0.15 -14.81
N ALA A 104 -7.91 0.39 -13.56
CA ALA A 104 -8.82 1.05 -12.65
C ALA A 104 -8.03 1.83 -11.58
N ARG A 105 -8.72 2.77 -10.94
CA ARG A 105 -8.20 3.63 -9.85
C ARG A 105 -9.14 3.48 -8.65
N VAL A 106 -8.56 3.17 -7.49
CA VAL A 106 -9.27 2.90 -6.23
C VAL A 106 -8.53 3.55 -5.09
N GLU A 107 -9.27 3.82 -4.03
CA GLU A 107 -8.71 4.18 -2.74
C GLU A 107 -8.22 2.93 -1.97
N ALA A 108 -7.27 3.13 -1.06
CA ALA A 108 -6.57 2.07 -0.33
C ALA A 108 -7.49 1.16 0.54
N GLY A 109 -8.66 1.66 0.94
CA GLY A 109 -9.65 0.96 1.75
C GLY A 109 -10.59 0.04 0.97
N VAL A 110 -10.51 0.01 -0.36
CA VAL A 110 -11.38 -0.86 -1.17
C VAL A 110 -11.14 -2.33 -0.84
N VAL A 111 -12.22 -3.08 -0.65
CA VAL A 111 -12.19 -4.54 -0.50
C VAL A 111 -12.12 -5.21 -1.88
N PRO A 112 -11.18 -6.14 -2.15
CA PRO A 112 -11.02 -6.77 -3.46
C PRO A 112 -12.27 -7.48 -3.96
N GLY A 113 -13.06 -8.09 -3.07
CA GLY A 113 -14.34 -8.69 -3.43
C GLY A 113 -15.33 -7.68 -4.01
N ALA A 114 -15.41 -6.47 -3.43
CA ALA A 114 -16.28 -5.40 -3.93
C ALA A 114 -15.79 -4.87 -5.28
N LEU A 115 -14.47 -4.75 -5.44
CA LEU A 115 -13.87 -4.40 -6.71
C LEU A 115 -14.19 -5.43 -7.81
N ASN A 116 -13.99 -6.71 -7.51
CA ASN A 116 -14.24 -7.79 -8.47
C ASN A 116 -15.71 -7.91 -8.86
N ALA A 117 -16.64 -7.53 -7.98
CA ALA A 117 -18.06 -7.47 -8.33
C ALA A 117 -18.32 -6.43 -9.44
N VAL A 118 -17.69 -5.25 -9.38
CA VAL A 118 -17.80 -4.22 -10.42
C VAL A 118 -17.08 -4.64 -11.70
N LEU A 119 -15.87 -5.20 -11.60
CA LEU A 119 -15.10 -5.63 -12.77
C LEU A 119 -15.79 -6.77 -13.55
N ALA A 120 -16.59 -7.60 -12.87
CA ALA A 120 -17.30 -8.70 -13.49
C ALA A 120 -18.29 -8.25 -14.59
N GLU A 121 -18.86 -7.04 -14.48
CA GLU A 121 -19.74 -6.45 -15.50
C GLU A 121 -19.03 -6.30 -16.86
N TYR A 122 -17.70 -6.18 -16.84
CA TYR A 122 -16.85 -6.02 -18.01
C TYR A 122 -16.13 -7.33 -18.40
N GLY A 123 -16.42 -8.45 -17.73
CA GLY A 123 -15.68 -9.70 -17.88
C GLY A 123 -14.23 -9.61 -17.36
N LEU A 124 -13.93 -8.64 -16.50
CA LEU A 124 -12.61 -8.38 -15.94
C LEU A 124 -12.52 -8.84 -14.48
N ARG A 125 -11.30 -8.96 -13.96
CA ARG A 125 -11.03 -9.27 -12.55
C ARG A 125 -9.68 -8.71 -12.10
N PHE A 126 -9.60 -8.29 -10.84
CA PHE A 126 -8.36 -8.12 -10.10
C PHE A 126 -7.87 -9.48 -9.58
N GLY A 127 -6.68 -9.87 -10.04
CA GLY A 127 -6.14 -11.22 -9.91
C GLY A 127 -5.99 -11.69 -8.45
N PRO A 128 -5.11 -11.08 -7.64
CA PRO A 128 -4.79 -11.54 -6.30
C PRO A 128 -6.01 -11.83 -5.40
N ASP A 129 -6.05 -13.03 -4.84
CA ASP A 129 -7.21 -13.60 -4.16
C ASP A 129 -6.87 -14.19 -2.78
N PRO A 130 -6.47 -13.38 -1.80
CA PRO A 130 -6.17 -13.87 -0.47
C PRO A 130 -7.41 -14.55 0.15
N SER A 131 -7.21 -15.50 1.07
CA SER A 131 -8.33 -16.16 1.77
C SER A 131 -9.25 -15.16 2.50
N THR A 132 -8.73 -13.97 2.80
CA THR A 132 -9.43 -12.86 3.43
C THR A 132 -9.99 -11.83 2.44
N HIS A 133 -10.07 -12.12 1.13
CA HIS A 133 -10.49 -11.19 0.05
C HIS A 133 -11.84 -10.48 0.28
N ALA A 134 -12.72 -11.05 1.10
CA ALA A 134 -13.99 -10.45 1.49
C ALA A 134 -13.86 -9.38 2.60
N ARG A 135 -12.66 -9.18 3.17
CA ARG A 135 -12.41 -8.32 4.33
C ARG A 135 -11.10 -7.52 4.25
N CYS A 136 -10.03 -8.09 3.66
CA CYS A 136 -8.79 -7.33 3.46
C CYS A 136 -9.03 -6.17 2.49
N THR A 137 -8.15 -5.18 2.50
CA THR A 137 -8.26 -4.03 1.59
C THR A 137 -7.07 -3.97 0.65
N ILE A 138 -7.23 -3.29 -0.50
CA ILE A 138 -6.19 -3.13 -1.52
C ILE A 138 -4.90 -2.55 -0.92
N GLY A 139 -4.99 -1.52 -0.08
CA GLY A 139 -3.83 -0.95 0.61
C GLY A 139 -3.14 -1.93 1.55
N GLY A 140 -3.91 -2.77 2.25
CA GLY A 140 -3.35 -3.84 3.07
C GLY A 140 -2.66 -4.93 2.23
N MET A 141 -3.23 -5.25 1.07
CA MET A 141 -2.62 -6.18 0.12
C MET A 141 -1.30 -5.64 -0.45
N ILE A 142 -1.24 -4.35 -0.79
CA ILE A 142 -0.01 -3.68 -1.23
C ILE A 142 1.05 -3.72 -0.12
N GLY A 143 0.69 -3.35 1.10
CA GLY A 143 1.62 -3.34 2.25
C GLY A 143 2.16 -4.72 2.64
N ASN A 144 1.51 -5.80 2.23
CA ASN A 144 1.93 -7.17 2.49
C ASN A 144 2.44 -7.92 1.25
N ASP A 145 2.42 -7.28 0.08
CA ASP A 145 2.54 -7.94 -1.22
C ASP A 145 1.69 -9.23 -1.31
N ALA A 146 0.44 -9.13 -0.86
CA ALA A 146 -0.46 -10.27 -0.75
C ALA A 146 -0.68 -10.89 -2.13
N CYS A 147 -0.99 -12.18 -2.15
CA CYS A 147 -1.29 -12.88 -3.39
C CYS A 147 -2.56 -13.70 -3.17
N GLY A 148 -2.49 -15.02 -3.21
CA GLY A 148 -3.63 -15.89 -2.96
C GLY A 148 -3.38 -17.29 -3.49
N SER A 149 -4.39 -18.15 -3.42
CA SER A 149 -4.29 -19.56 -3.82
C SER A 149 -3.95 -19.71 -5.30
N HIS A 150 -4.37 -18.75 -6.13
CA HIS A 150 -4.13 -18.75 -7.57
C HIS A 150 -2.97 -17.82 -7.97
N SER A 151 -2.06 -17.50 -7.03
CA SER A 151 -0.89 -16.66 -7.28
C SER A 151 0.01 -17.11 -8.44
N VAL A 152 0.04 -18.41 -8.73
CA VAL A 152 0.75 -18.95 -9.92
C VAL A 152 0.12 -18.46 -11.23
N ALA A 153 -1.20 -18.33 -11.27
CA ALA A 153 -1.94 -17.86 -12.44
C ALA A 153 -2.06 -16.32 -12.48
N TRP A 154 -2.18 -15.67 -11.31
CA TRP A 154 -2.64 -14.28 -11.20
C TRP A 154 -1.57 -13.31 -10.65
N GLY A 155 -0.40 -13.83 -10.27
CA GLY A 155 0.69 -13.04 -9.69
C GLY A 155 0.39 -12.57 -8.27
N ARG A 156 1.24 -11.65 -7.79
CA ARG A 156 1.11 -10.98 -6.50
C ARG A 156 0.44 -9.62 -6.68
N THR A 157 0.14 -8.95 -5.57
CA THR A 157 -0.41 -7.59 -5.60
C THR A 157 0.51 -6.64 -6.32
N SER A 158 1.82 -6.68 -6.06
CA SER A 158 2.80 -5.83 -6.75
C SER A 158 2.80 -6.01 -8.27
N ASP A 159 2.58 -7.24 -8.77
CA ASP A 159 2.54 -7.53 -10.21
C ASP A 159 1.28 -6.95 -10.90
N ASN A 160 0.31 -6.46 -10.13
CA ASN A 160 -0.96 -5.90 -10.61
C ASN A 160 -1.08 -4.38 -10.39
N VAL A 161 -0.04 -3.73 -9.85
CA VAL A 161 0.02 -2.28 -9.58
C VAL A 161 0.85 -1.56 -10.65
N LEU A 162 0.27 -0.56 -11.32
CA LEU A 162 0.95 0.36 -12.24
C LEU A 162 1.49 1.61 -11.56
N GLU A 163 0.74 2.22 -10.65
CA GLU A 163 1.10 3.52 -10.10
C GLU A 163 0.56 3.66 -8.68
N LEU A 164 1.22 4.32 -7.75
CA LEU A 164 0.76 4.57 -6.39
C LEU A 164 0.89 6.05 -6.04
N ASP A 165 -0.17 6.66 -5.53
CA ASP A 165 -0.03 7.91 -4.78
C ASP A 165 0.36 7.61 -3.32
N VAL A 166 1.50 8.17 -2.88
CA VAL A 166 2.15 7.87 -1.61
C VAL A 166 2.40 9.16 -0.84
N LEU A 167 2.14 9.11 0.46
CA LEU A 167 2.51 10.14 1.42
C LEU A 167 3.65 9.64 2.32
N CYS A 168 4.77 10.35 2.31
CA CYS A 168 5.87 10.10 3.22
C CYS A 168 5.59 10.71 4.60
N TYR A 169 6.24 10.19 5.64
CA TYR A 169 6.10 10.70 7.01
C TYR A 169 6.51 12.17 7.18
N ASP A 170 7.40 12.68 6.32
CA ASP A 170 7.79 14.10 6.27
C ASP A 170 6.77 14.99 5.52
N GLY A 171 5.60 14.46 5.17
CA GLY A 171 4.56 15.15 4.42
C GLY A 171 4.76 15.15 2.90
N THR A 172 5.87 14.61 2.38
CA THR A 172 6.12 14.58 0.93
C THR A 172 5.10 13.69 0.23
N ARG A 173 4.35 14.24 -0.73
CA ARG A 173 3.48 13.50 -1.65
C ARG A 173 4.25 13.10 -2.91
N MET A 174 4.06 11.86 -3.35
CA MET A 174 4.73 11.30 -4.50
C MET A 174 3.79 10.38 -5.26
N THR A 175 3.87 10.40 -6.59
CA THR A 175 3.29 9.36 -7.44
C THR A 175 4.43 8.44 -7.88
N LEU A 176 4.32 7.16 -7.56
CA LEU A 176 5.29 6.12 -7.90
C LEU A 176 4.74 5.29 -9.05
N GLY A 177 5.55 4.95 -10.04
CA GLY A 177 5.18 4.06 -11.14
C GLY A 177 6.39 3.72 -12.00
N PRO A 178 6.21 2.96 -13.10
CA PRO A 178 7.26 2.74 -14.08
C PRO A 178 7.83 4.06 -14.58
N MET A 179 9.16 4.13 -14.64
CA MET A 179 9.90 5.29 -15.12
C MET A 179 11.02 4.82 -16.06
N SER A 180 11.27 5.58 -17.12
CA SER A 180 12.46 5.49 -17.94
C SER A 180 13.70 5.95 -17.17
N GLN A 181 14.88 5.56 -17.65
CA GLN A 181 16.15 6.00 -17.05
C GLN A 181 16.28 7.53 -17.05
N SER A 182 15.87 8.20 -18.13
CA SER A 182 15.86 9.66 -18.22
C SER A 182 14.92 10.33 -17.21
N GLU A 183 13.74 9.74 -16.96
CA GLU A 183 12.83 10.23 -15.94
C GLU A 183 13.42 10.04 -14.53
N LEU A 184 14.06 8.89 -14.29
CA LEU A 184 14.75 8.62 -13.03
C LEU A 184 15.88 9.62 -12.77
N ASP A 185 16.72 9.87 -13.77
CA ASP A 185 17.80 10.85 -13.69
C ASP A 185 17.24 12.25 -13.42
N ALA A 186 16.16 12.64 -14.10
CA ALA A 186 15.51 13.93 -13.88
C ALA A 186 14.95 14.07 -12.44
N VAL A 187 14.30 13.02 -11.89
CA VAL A 187 13.80 13.03 -10.51
C VAL A 187 14.95 13.16 -9.51
N ILE A 188 16.06 12.46 -9.74
CA ILE A 188 17.25 12.50 -8.88
C ILE A 188 17.91 13.88 -8.94
N SER A 189 18.14 14.42 -10.14
CA SER A 189 18.76 15.74 -10.35
C SER A 189 17.93 16.88 -9.75
N ARG A 190 16.60 16.78 -9.76
CA ARG A 190 15.72 17.75 -9.10
C ARG A 190 15.87 17.76 -7.58
N GLY A 191 16.38 16.67 -6.99
CA GLY A 191 16.62 16.57 -5.55
C GLY A 191 15.34 16.44 -4.71
N GLY A 192 15.40 16.95 -3.47
CA GLY A 192 14.31 16.80 -2.50
C GLY A 192 14.14 15.37 -1.97
N ARG A 193 13.07 15.12 -1.22
CA ARG A 193 12.75 13.78 -0.71
C ARG A 193 12.57 12.75 -1.85
N PRO A 194 11.86 13.06 -2.96
CA PRO A 194 11.75 12.14 -4.10
C PRO A 194 13.10 11.77 -4.70
N GLY A 195 13.95 12.75 -5.00
CA GLY A 195 15.27 12.51 -5.58
C GLY A 195 16.17 11.69 -4.67
N ARG A 196 16.15 11.97 -3.35
CA ARG A 196 16.91 11.18 -2.36
C ARG A 196 16.46 9.73 -2.27
N ILE A 197 15.16 9.46 -2.26
CA ILE A 197 14.61 8.08 -2.22
C ILE A 197 15.04 7.33 -3.48
N HIS A 198 14.85 7.92 -4.66
CA HIS A 198 15.21 7.29 -5.93
C HIS A 198 16.71 7.06 -6.06
N ALA A 199 17.54 8.04 -5.66
CA ALA A 199 19.00 7.90 -5.66
C ALA A 199 19.47 6.79 -4.71
N ALA A 200 18.89 6.71 -3.51
CA ALA A 200 19.22 5.65 -2.56
C ALA A 200 18.80 4.26 -3.06
N LEU A 201 17.62 4.13 -3.67
CA LEU A 201 17.17 2.87 -4.27
C LEU A 201 18.06 2.45 -5.45
N ARG A 202 18.47 3.40 -6.30
CA ARG A 202 19.42 3.13 -7.40
C ARG A 202 20.77 2.69 -6.85
N GLY A 203 21.34 3.43 -5.89
CA GLY A 203 22.62 3.07 -5.27
C GLY A 203 22.59 1.69 -4.62
N LEU A 204 21.51 1.36 -3.92
CA LEU A 204 21.30 0.04 -3.31
C LEU A 204 21.22 -1.09 -4.36
N ALA A 205 20.59 -0.83 -5.51
CA ALA A 205 20.51 -1.78 -6.59
C ALA A 205 21.89 -2.01 -7.24
N GLU A 206 22.62 -0.92 -7.51
CA GLU A 206 23.96 -0.95 -8.10
C GLU A 206 24.97 -1.66 -7.17
N GLU A 207 24.97 -1.30 -5.88
CA GLU A 207 25.88 -1.86 -4.87
C GLU A 207 25.70 -3.38 -4.69
N HIS A 208 24.45 -3.86 -4.74
CA HIS A 208 24.13 -5.27 -4.49
C HIS A 208 23.73 -6.03 -5.76
N GLN A 209 24.08 -5.52 -6.93
CA GLN A 209 23.61 -6.04 -8.21
C GLN A 209 23.86 -7.55 -8.39
N ALA A 210 25.03 -8.04 -7.96
CA ALA A 210 25.38 -9.46 -8.07
C ALA A 210 24.37 -10.33 -7.30
N VAL A 211 24.17 -10.05 -6.01
CA VAL A 211 23.25 -10.79 -5.13
C VAL A 211 21.81 -10.67 -5.61
N LEU A 212 21.37 -9.47 -6.00
CA LEU A 212 20.00 -9.25 -6.45
C LEU A 212 19.68 -10.03 -7.73
N ARG A 213 20.67 -10.23 -8.61
CA ARG A 213 20.53 -11.03 -9.84
C ARG A 213 20.68 -12.52 -9.58
N SER A 214 21.57 -12.93 -8.67
CA SER A 214 21.89 -14.33 -8.44
C SER A 214 20.96 -15.02 -7.45
N GLU A 215 20.42 -14.31 -6.46
CA GLU A 215 19.66 -14.91 -5.36
C GLU A 215 18.17 -14.54 -5.36
N LEU A 216 17.78 -13.39 -5.92
CA LEU A 216 16.38 -12.95 -5.91
C LEU A 216 15.65 -13.20 -7.24
N GLY A 217 14.35 -13.49 -7.15
CA GLY A 217 13.48 -13.75 -8.29
C GLY A 217 13.80 -15.08 -8.99
N ARG A 218 14.28 -16.07 -8.23
CA ARG A 218 14.57 -17.44 -8.73
C ARG A 218 13.33 -18.34 -8.82
N PHE A 219 12.23 -17.93 -8.23
CA PHE A 219 10.96 -18.63 -8.24
C PHE A 219 9.81 -17.61 -8.26
N SER A 220 8.66 -18.01 -8.81
CA SER A 220 7.53 -17.12 -9.11
C SER A 220 6.92 -16.46 -7.87
N ARG A 221 7.01 -17.11 -6.70
CA ARG A 221 6.41 -16.63 -5.45
C ARG A 221 7.46 -16.35 -4.37
N GLN A 222 8.23 -15.28 -4.55
CA GLN A 222 9.12 -14.78 -3.50
C GLN A 222 8.42 -13.69 -2.68
N VAL A 223 7.88 -14.09 -1.52
CA VAL A 223 7.05 -13.26 -0.63
C VAL A 223 7.69 -13.01 0.75
N SER A 224 8.98 -13.30 0.89
CA SER A 224 9.79 -12.99 2.08
C SER A 224 10.79 -11.88 1.77
N GLY A 225 10.99 -10.98 2.75
CA GLY A 225 11.85 -9.80 2.60
C GLY A 225 11.28 -8.77 1.62
N TYR A 226 12.15 -7.89 1.10
CA TYR A 226 11.80 -6.91 0.07
C TYR A 226 12.10 -7.49 -1.31
N ALA A 227 11.08 -7.62 -2.16
CA ALA A 227 11.26 -8.05 -3.54
C ALA A 227 11.97 -6.95 -4.36
N ARG A 228 13.31 -6.93 -4.32
CA ARG A 228 14.15 -5.89 -4.96
C ARG A 228 14.64 -6.24 -6.36
N HIS A 229 14.31 -7.42 -6.87
CA HIS A 229 14.62 -7.83 -8.25
C HIS A 229 13.98 -6.97 -9.37
N PRO A 230 12.86 -6.24 -9.16
CA PRO A 230 12.31 -5.32 -10.16
C PRO A 230 13.11 -4.01 -10.33
N LEU A 231 14.15 -3.77 -9.52
CA LEU A 231 15.00 -2.57 -9.65
C LEU A 231 15.94 -2.60 -10.87
N PHE A 232 15.97 -3.70 -11.62
CA PHE A 232 16.83 -3.84 -12.80
C PHE A 232 16.01 -3.84 -14.11
N PRO A 233 16.36 -2.99 -15.08
CA PRO A 233 15.60 -2.84 -16.33
C PRO A 233 15.61 -4.10 -17.21
N GLU A 234 16.66 -4.93 -17.11
CA GLU A 234 16.79 -6.18 -17.87
C GLU A 234 15.86 -7.31 -17.43
N LYS A 235 15.16 -7.17 -16.28
CA LYS A 235 14.06 -8.05 -15.92
C LYS A 235 12.69 -7.56 -16.40
N GLY A 236 12.62 -6.39 -17.04
CA GLY A 236 11.37 -5.76 -17.45
C GLY A 236 10.50 -5.41 -16.24
N GLY A 237 9.85 -4.25 -16.28
CA GLY A 237 8.69 -4.04 -15.41
C GLY A 237 7.70 -5.19 -15.64
N ASN A 238 7.34 -5.87 -14.55
CA ASN A 238 6.62 -7.14 -14.49
C ASN A 238 7.53 -8.35 -14.74
N GLY A 239 7.63 -9.21 -13.72
CA GLY A 239 7.84 -10.63 -13.98
C GLY A 239 6.85 -11.03 -15.06
N ALA A 240 7.38 -11.36 -16.24
CA ALA A 240 6.61 -12.00 -17.27
C ALA A 240 6.15 -13.33 -16.67
N GLY A 241 4.96 -13.31 -16.05
CA GLY A 241 4.11 -14.48 -16.03
C GLY A 241 4.06 -15.03 -17.45
N ASP A 242 4.09 -16.35 -17.51
CA ASP A 242 3.77 -17.21 -18.65
C ASP A 242 3.03 -16.45 -19.77
N PRO A 243 3.44 -16.54 -21.05
CA PRO A 243 2.66 -15.99 -22.16
C PRO A 243 1.15 -16.29 -22.11
N ALA A 244 0.71 -17.37 -21.45
CA ALA A 244 -0.70 -17.65 -21.17
C ALA A 244 -1.38 -16.61 -20.23
N ALA A 245 -0.64 -15.92 -19.38
CA ALA A 245 -1.12 -14.83 -18.52
C ALA A 245 -1.36 -13.52 -19.29
N ARG A 246 -0.83 -13.38 -20.52
CA ARG A 246 -1.05 -12.20 -21.37
C ARG A 246 -2.42 -12.18 -22.05
N GLU A 247 -3.09 -13.32 -22.14
CA GLU A 247 -4.39 -13.46 -22.80
C GLU A 247 -5.59 -13.34 -21.84
N ALA A 248 -5.35 -13.32 -20.52
CA ALA A 248 -6.42 -13.25 -19.53
C ALA A 248 -6.84 -11.79 -19.22
N PRO A 249 -8.11 -11.57 -18.79
CA PRO A 249 -8.76 -10.26 -18.73
C PRO A 249 -8.31 -9.42 -17.51
N TRP A 250 -7.02 -9.02 -17.48
CA TRP A 250 -6.40 -8.40 -16.31
C TRP A 250 -6.38 -6.88 -16.33
N VAL A 251 -6.76 -6.31 -15.18
CA VAL A 251 -6.72 -4.88 -14.92
C VAL A 251 -5.43 -4.50 -14.18
N ARG A 252 -4.63 -3.58 -14.72
CA ARG A 252 -3.43 -3.03 -14.05
C ARG A 252 -3.74 -1.64 -13.47
N TRP A 253 -3.26 -1.32 -12.26
CA TRP A 253 -3.88 -0.28 -11.41
C TRP A 253 -3.09 1.00 -11.18
N ARG A 254 -3.78 2.16 -11.08
CA ARG A 254 -3.19 3.42 -10.58
C ARG A 254 -3.82 3.86 -9.24
N PRO A 255 -3.41 3.38 -8.06
CA PRO A 255 -3.84 3.91 -6.76
C PRO A 255 -3.75 5.43 -6.61
N ARG A 256 -4.74 5.98 -5.91
CA ARG A 256 -4.81 7.36 -5.42
C ARG A 256 -4.76 7.41 -3.90
#